data_AF-A0A937AQH3-F1
#
_entry.id   AF-A0A937AQH3-F1
#
_cell.length_a   1.000
_cell.length_b   1.000
_cell.length_c   1.000
_cell.angle_alpha   90.00
_cell.angle_beta   90.00
_cell.angle_gamma   90.00
#
_symmetry.space_group_name_H-M   'P 1'
#
loop_
_entity.id
_entity.type
_entity.pdbx_description
1 polymer ?
#
loop_
_entity_poly.entity_id
_entity_poly.type
_entity_poly.pdbx_seq_one_letter_code
_entity_poly.pdbx_strand_id
1 'polypeptide(L)' 'MNYELNAKKNKVQGEIGYGIMWLFVVALIEGISYAKGFEGIFYHIVAVPAGIAAVYKFYIGITQYKKINR' A
#
# COMPACT_ATOMS: atom_id res chain seq x y z
N MET A 1 -19.08 -10.63 -21.07
CA MET A 1 -18.28 -9.40 -21.25
C MET A 1 -18.22 -8.52 -19.98
N ASN A 2 -19.33 -8.17 -19.32
CA ASN A 2 -19.29 -7.34 -18.10
C ASN A 2 -18.60 -7.98 -16.89
N TYR A 3 -18.74 -9.30 -16.69
CA TYR A 3 -18.13 -10.00 -15.55
C TYR A 3 -16.60 -9.97 -15.56
N GLU A 4 -15.96 -10.15 -16.72
CA GLU A 4 -14.51 -10.12 -16.83
C GLU A 4 -13.92 -8.73 -16.59
N LEU A 5 -14.61 -7.69 -17.08
CA LEU A 5 -14.20 -6.31 -16.83
C LEU A 5 -14.32 -5.95 -15.34
N ASN A 6 -15.42 -6.38 -14.70
CA ASN A 6 -15.64 -6.17 -13.26
C ASN A 6 -14.62 -6.95 -12.42
N ALA A 7 -14.28 -8.19 -12.79
CA ALA A 7 -13.25 -8.96 -12.11
C ALA A 7 -11.88 -8.28 -12.19
N LYS A 8 -11.50 -7.73 -13.35
CA LYS A 8 -10.26 -6.96 -13.53
C LYS A 8 -10.25 -5.67 -12.68
N LYS A 9 -11.38 -4.94 -12.63
CA LYS A 9 -11.52 -3.74 -11.78
C LYS A 9 -11.41 -4.06 -10.30
N ASN A 10 -12.05 -5.13 -9.83
CA ASN A 10 -11.97 -5.58 -8.44
C ASN A 10 -10.53 -5.96 -8.07
N LYS A 11 -9.79 -6.61 -8.99
CA LYS A 11 -8.38 -6.92 -8.77
C LYS A 11 -7.53 -5.66 -8.59
N VAL A 12 -7.74 -4.64 -9.43
CA VAL A 12 -7.06 -3.34 -9.30
C VAL A 12 -7.38 -2.68 -7.96
N GLN A 13 -8.67 -2.64 -7.59
CA GLN A 13 -9.09 -2.09 -6.30
C GLN A 13 -8.48 -2.87 -5.13
N GLY A 14 -8.34 -4.20 -5.26
CA GLY A 14 -7.64 -5.04 -4.30
C GLY A 14 -6.18 -4.63 -4.13
N GLU A 15 -5.42 -4.48 -5.23
CA GLU A 15 -4.02 -4.05 -5.16
C GLU A 15 -3.85 -2.67 -4.54
N ILE A 16 -4.73 -1.71 -4.89
CA ILE A 16 -4.74 -0.38 -4.28
C ILE A 16 -5.10 -0.47 -2.80
N GLY A 17 -6.09 -1.28 -2.43
CA GLY A 17 -6.49 -1.53 -1.05
C GLY A 17 -5.37 -2.13 -0.21
N TYR A 18 -4.60 -3.07 -0.76
CA TYR A 18 -3.39 -3.60 -0.13
C TYR A 18 -2.32 -2.52 0.05
N GLY A 19 -2.17 -1.61 -0.92
CA GLY A 19 -1.29 -0.45 -0.77
C GLY A 19 -1.69 0.45 0.41
N ILE A 20 -2.99 0.73 0.55
CA ILE A 20 -3.55 1.51 1.67
C ILE A 20 -3.32 0.79 3.00
N MET A 21 -3.56 -0.52 3.06
CA MET A 21 -3.29 -1.33 4.24
C MET A 21 -1.83 -1.21 4.69
N TRP A 22 -0.87 -1.29 3.76
CA TRP A 22 0.55 -1.12 4.09
C TRP A 22 0.89 0.31 4.54
N LEU A 23 0.29 1.35 3.95
CA LEU A 23 0.43 2.72 4.46
C LEU A 23 -0.12 2.87 5.88
N PHE A 24 -1.23 2.21 6.19
CA PHE A 24 -1.78 2.20 7.54
C PHE A 24 -0.82 1.55 8.53
N VAL A 25 -0.19 0.43 8.15
CA VAL A 25 0.87 -0.21 8.96
C VAL A 25 2.05 0.74 9.20
N VAL A 26 2.51 1.46 8.16
CA VAL A 26 3.54 2.49 8.30
C VAL A 26 3.11 3.55 9.31
N ALA A 27 1.90 4.09 9.17
CA ALA A 27 1.38 5.12 10.07
C ALA A 27 1.29 4.65 11.53
N LEU A 28 0.96 3.38 11.78
CA LEU A 28 0.97 2.80 13.13
C LEU A 28 2.38 2.71 13.70
N ILE A 29 3.35 2.23 12.92
CA ILE A 29 4.75 2.11 13.35
C ILE A 29 5.35 3.49 13.64
N GLU A 30 5.10 4.46 12.75
CA GLU A 30 5.49 5.85 12.92
C GLU A 30 4.82 6.46 14.16
N GLY A 31 3.52 6.20 14.38
CA GLY A 31 2.83 6.65 15.59
C GLY A 31 3.46 6.12 16.89
N ILE A 32 3.93 4.86 16.89
CA ILE A 32 4.69 4.28 18.00
C ILE A 32 6.05 4.97 18.15
N SER A 33 6.73 5.26 17.03
CA SER A 33 8.01 6.00 17.05
C SER A 33 7.87 7.33 17.78
N TYR A 34 6.87 8.14 17.40
CA TYR A 34 6.61 9.44 18.03
C TYR A 34 6.29 9.34 19.52
N ALA A 35 5.66 8.24 19.96
CA ALA A 35 5.38 8.01 21.37
C ALA A 35 6.63 7.62 22.20
N LYS A 36 7.70 7.12 21.56
CA LYS A 36 8.90 6.59 22.23
C LYS A 36 10.15 7.49 22.17
N GLY A 37 10.08 8.64 21.52
CA GLY A 37 11.20 9.61 21.52
C GLY A 37 12.45 9.09 20.82
N PHE A 38 13.63 9.15 21.47
CA PHE A 38 14.92 8.81 20.84
C PHE A 38 15.05 7.33 20.45
N GLU A 39 14.36 6.43 21.15
CA GLU A 39 14.24 5.00 20.79
C GLU A 39 13.31 4.78 19.58
N GLY A 40 12.55 5.80 19.18
CA GLY A 40 11.65 5.80 18.03
C GLY A 40 12.37 5.60 16.69
N ILE A 41 13.65 5.98 16.60
CA ILE A 41 14.45 5.90 15.35
C ILE A 41 14.48 4.48 14.78
N PHE A 42 14.52 3.46 15.64
CA PHE A 42 14.46 2.07 15.19
C PHE A 42 13.15 1.76 14.46
N TYR A 43 12.03 2.29 14.96
CA TYR A 43 10.71 2.09 14.36
C TYR A 43 10.58 2.77 12.99
N HIS A 44 11.23 3.91 12.77
CA HIS A 44 11.29 4.53 11.43
C HIS A 44 11.95 3.61 10.40
N ILE A 45 13.05 2.94 10.76
CA ILE A 45 13.73 1.99 9.87
C ILE A 45 12.84 0.76 9.62
N VAL A 46 12.13 0.28 10.64
CA VAL A 46 11.18 -0.84 10.52
C VAL A 46 9.96 -0.48 9.66
N ALA A 47 9.59 0.80 9.56
CA ALA A 47 8.52 1.25 8.68
C ALA A 47 8.89 1.24 7.19
N VAL A 48 10.19 1.30 6.85
CA VAL A 48 10.67 1.37 5.46
C VAL A 48 10.21 0.18 4.60
N PRO A 49 10.37 -1.10 5.02
CA PRO A 49 9.84 -2.24 4.26
C PRO A 49 8.33 -2.17 3.98
N ALA A 50 7.55 -1.72 4.97
CA ALA A 50 6.10 -1.55 4.79
C ALA A 50 5.78 -0.43 3.79
N GLY A 51 6.52 0.68 3.83
CA GLY A 51 6.41 1.75 2.83
C GLY A 51 6.75 1.29 1.42
N ILE A 52 7.80 0.48 1.26
CA ILE A 52 8.17 -0.13 -0.03
C ILE A 52 7.05 -1.04 -0.53
N ALA A 53 6.47 -1.87 0.34
CA ALA A 53 5.36 -2.75 0.00
C ALA A 53 4.12 -1.95 -0.45
N ALA A 54 3.82 -0.84 0.24
CA ALA A 54 2.73 0.06 -0.15
C ALA A 54 2.92 0.62 -1.56
N VAL A 55 4.09 1.20 -1.84
CA VAL A 55 4.42 1.80 -3.15
C VAL A 55 4.36 0.74 -4.25
N TYR A 56 4.89 -0.45 -4.00
CA TYR A 56 4.86 -1.55 -4.96
C TYR A 56 3.43 -1.95 -5.33
N LYS A 57 2.54 -2.04 -4.33
CA LYS A 57 1.13 -2.36 -4.53
C LYS A 57 0.39 -1.28 -5.30
N PHE A 58 0.62 -0.01 -5.00
CA PHE A 58 0.07 1.09 -5.79
C PHE A 58 0.57 1.09 -7.23
N TYR A 59 1.87 0.83 -7.45
CA TYR A 59 2.43 0.74 -8.79
C TYR A 59 1.75 -0.35 -9.63
N ILE A 60 1.57 -1.55 -9.06
CA ILE A 60 0.85 -2.65 -9.73
C ILE A 60 -0.60 -2.24 -10.01
N GLY A 61 -1.31 -1.71 -9.01
CA GLY A 61 -2.71 -1.28 -9.15
C GLY A 61 -2.89 -0.25 -10.27
N ILE A 62 -2.07 0.80 -10.28
CA ILE A 62 -2.11 1.86 -11.30
C ILE A 62 -1.76 1.30 -12.69
N THR A 63 -0.74 0.44 -12.77
CA THR A 63 -0.34 -0.17 -14.05
C THR A 63 -1.46 -1.05 -14.62
N GLN A 64 -2.11 -1.84 -13.77
CA GLN A 64 -3.25 -2.67 -14.16
C GLN A 64 -4.47 -1.82 -14.53
N TYR A 65 -4.73 -0.74 -13.80
CA TYR A 65 -5.79 0.22 -14.13
C TYR A 65 -5.61 0.81 -15.53
N LYS A 66 -4.40 1.28 -15.86
CA LYS A 66 -4.05 1.81 -17.18
C LYS A 66 -4.24 0.77 -18.30
N LYS A 67 -4.01 -0.52 -18.03
CA LYS A 67 -4.21 -1.61 -19.00
C LYS A 67 -5.69 -1.95 -19.23
N ILE A 68 -6.59 -1.66 -18.29
CA ILE A 68 -8.03 -1.94 -18.44
C ILE A 68 -8.72 -0.81 -19.21
N ASN A 69 -8.22 0.43 -19.08
CA ASN A 69 -8.80 1.62 -19.70
C ASN A 69 -8.24 1.94 -21.11
N ARG A 70 -7.37 1.09 -21.65
CA ARG A 70 -6.73 1.22 -22.95
C ARG A 70 -7.19 0.09 -23.86
#